data_AF-A0A9N9WMZ5-F1
#
_entry.id   AF-A0A9N9WMZ5-F1
#
_cell.length_a   1.000
_cell.length_b   1.000
_cell.length_c   1.000
_cell.angle_alpha   90.00
_cell.angle_beta   90.00
_cell.angle_gamma   90.00
#
_symmetry.space_group_name_H-M   'P 1'
#
loop_
_entity.id
_entity.type
_entity.pdbx_description
1 polymer ?
#
loop_
_entity_poly.entity_id
_entity_poly.type
_entity_poly.pdbx_seq_one_letter_code
_entity_poly.pdbx_strand_id
1 'polypeptide(L)'
;MDTWIPYSSSIDRSSLVFVGTDYDGSPMYVGRAHHSGDLIPGKLLSSTHRCHVPYDGHEFSLEISEVLFNNNNNYAWVASSNGNIPPNAVPGGQTSSGEILYVGRATHNGLVTPGKIHPSHRCLYLPFGWKEHSYSNYEVLVKQSHNCVPPPIAVCPPIHPPFFPPKNPPCNCHNRPHHGNPLCHCRPVSPSPIAVCPPPIQLPVCPPFRPNHHHGHHGHKHRKC
;
A
#
# COMPACT_ATOMS: atom_id res chain seq x y z
N MET A 1 3.78 -5.80 21.82
CA MET A 1 3.73 -4.41 21.32
C MET A 1 4.66 -4.28 20.13
N ASP A 2 4.43 -3.28 19.27
CA ASP A 2 5.32 -2.93 18.15
C ASP A 2 6.52 -2.14 18.67
N THR A 3 7.65 -2.23 17.98
CA THR A 3 8.92 -1.68 18.46
C THR A 3 9.29 -0.44 17.65
N TRP A 4 8.94 0.73 18.18
CA TRP A 4 9.44 2.01 17.71
C TRP A 4 10.70 2.36 18.49
N ILE A 5 11.77 2.74 17.79
CA ILE A 5 13.03 3.13 18.42
C ILE A 5 13.39 4.56 18.00
N PRO A 6 13.98 5.37 18.90
CA PRO A 6 14.53 6.66 18.53
C PRO A 6 15.47 6.52 17.34
N TYR A 7 15.35 7.42 16.38
CA TYR A 7 16.21 7.37 15.21
C TYR A 7 17.66 7.70 15.58
N SER A 8 18.60 6.94 15.02
CA SER A 8 20.03 7.23 15.04
C SER A 8 20.62 6.84 13.70
N SER A 9 21.58 7.64 13.21
CA SER A 9 22.32 7.34 11.97
C SER A 9 23.15 6.06 12.06
N SER A 10 23.43 5.56 13.28
CA SER A 10 24.15 4.31 13.53
C SER A 10 23.30 3.05 13.47
N ILE A 11 21.98 3.17 13.32
CA ILE A 11 21.08 2.00 13.23
C ILE A 11 21.40 1.20 11.95
N ASP A 12 21.54 -0.12 12.09
CA ASP A 12 21.60 -1.01 10.94
C ASP A 12 20.25 -0.99 10.21
N ARG A 13 20.27 -0.48 8.97
CA ARG A 13 19.07 -0.35 8.14
C ARG A 13 18.42 -1.69 7.79
N SER A 14 19.17 -2.80 7.84
CA SER A 14 18.62 -4.15 7.63
C SER A 14 17.59 -4.53 8.70
N SER A 15 17.68 -3.88 9.87
CA SER A 15 16.79 -4.09 11.00
C SER A 15 15.55 -3.19 11.00
N LEU A 16 15.33 -2.40 9.95
CA LEU A 16 14.18 -1.50 9.81
C LEU A 16 13.14 -2.05 8.83
N VAL A 17 11.89 -1.59 8.96
CA VAL A 17 10.83 -1.96 8.01
C VAL A 17 11.05 -1.23 6.69
N PHE A 18 11.64 -1.95 5.73
CA PHE A 18 11.82 -1.50 4.36
C PHE A 18 10.49 -1.44 3.61
N VAL A 19 10.29 -0.38 2.82
CA VAL A 19 9.04 -0.19 2.05
C VAL A 19 9.29 -0.26 0.55
N GLY A 20 10.37 0.36 0.08
CA GLY A 20 10.71 0.50 -1.34
C GLY A 20 11.88 1.44 -1.54
N THR A 21 12.11 1.87 -2.78
CA THR A 21 13.13 2.87 -3.13
C THR A 21 12.47 4.11 -3.72
N ASP A 22 13.01 5.29 -3.43
CA ASP A 22 12.58 6.55 -4.05
C ASP A 22 13.20 6.71 -5.46
N TYR A 23 12.91 7.80 -6.18
CA TYR A 23 13.40 8.02 -7.55
C TYR A 23 14.92 8.10 -7.66
N ASP A 24 15.59 8.57 -6.61
CA ASP A 24 17.05 8.63 -6.54
C ASP A 24 17.69 7.26 -6.24
N GLY A 25 16.88 6.21 -6.09
CA GLY A 25 17.30 4.87 -5.70
C GLY A 25 17.49 4.72 -4.18
N SER A 26 17.26 5.77 -3.39
CA SER A 26 17.44 5.73 -1.95
C SER A 26 16.39 4.83 -1.30
N PRO A 27 16.79 3.96 -0.35
CA PRO A 27 15.83 3.11 0.34
C PRO A 27 14.94 3.93 1.29
N MET A 28 13.65 3.59 1.25
CA MET A 28 12.59 4.14 2.09
C MET A 28 12.22 3.18 3.21
N TYR A 29 12.03 3.74 4.40
CA TYR A 29 11.62 3.01 5.60
C TYR A 29 10.41 3.66 6.25
N VAL A 30 9.76 2.92 7.15
CA VAL A 30 8.70 3.46 8.01
C VAL A 30 9.31 4.26 9.15
N GLY A 31 9.01 5.55 9.19
CA GLY A 31 9.34 6.44 10.31
C GLY A 31 8.10 7.20 10.78
N ARG A 32 8.25 7.94 11.88
CA ARG A 32 7.24 8.88 12.36
C ARG A 32 7.87 10.15 12.89
N ALA A 33 7.15 11.25 12.80
CA ALA A 33 7.58 12.57 13.27
C ALA A 33 6.43 13.34 13.91
N HIS A 34 6.77 14.24 14.84
CA HIS A 34 5.81 15.16 15.43
C HIS A 34 5.57 16.37 14.51
N HIS A 35 4.30 16.71 14.29
CA HIS A 35 3.92 17.91 13.56
C HIS A 35 2.56 18.43 14.05
N SER A 36 2.48 19.71 14.40
CA SER A 36 1.22 20.36 14.79
C SER A 36 0.44 19.66 15.92
N GLY A 37 1.15 19.02 16.86
CA GLY A 37 0.55 18.28 17.97
C GLY A 37 0.24 16.80 17.66
N ASP A 38 0.31 16.39 16.40
CA ASP A 38 0.13 15.03 15.97
C ASP A 38 1.47 14.27 15.96
N LEU A 39 1.42 12.96 16.17
CA LEU A 39 2.49 12.04 15.84
C LEU A 39 2.10 11.31 14.55
N ILE A 40 2.86 11.50 13.48
CA ILE A 40 2.45 11.12 12.13
C ILE A 40 3.43 10.12 11.52
N PRO A 41 2.97 8.94 11.07
CA PRO A 41 3.81 8.02 10.30
C PRO A 41 4.03 8.51 8.87
N GLY A 42 5.21 8.26 8.31
CA GLY A 42 5.61 8.73 6.99
C GLY A 42 6.81 7.99 6.41
N LYS A 43 7.35 8.53 5.32
CA LYS A 43 8.50 7.96 4.60
C LYS A 43 9.80 8.51 5.19
N LEU A 44 10.68 7.63 5.67
CA LEU A 44 12.06 7.98 5.99
C LEU A 44 12.93 7.74 4.75
N LEU A 45 13.61 8.79 4.30
CA LEU A 45 14.59 8.69 3.21
C LEU A 45 16.00 8.54 3.78
N SER A 46 16.74 7.52 3.32
CA SER A 46 18.11 7.30 3.79
C SER A 46 19.12 8.34 3.31
N SER A 47 18.86 9.01 2.18
CA SER A 47 19.72 10.04 1.62
C SER A 47 19.67 11.34 2.43
N THR A 48 18.49 11.73 2.90
CA THR A 48 18.28 12.99 3.63
C THR A 48 18.29 12.81 5.14
N HIS A 49 18.10 11.58 5.63
CA HIS A 49 17.89 11.28 7.05
C HIS A 49 16.68 12.01 7.65
N ARG A 50 15.68 12.35 6.83
CA ARG A 50 14.46 13.05 7.23
C ARG A 50 13.23 12.17 7.06
N CYS A 51 12.25 12.37 7.94
CA CYS A 51 10.93 11.77 7.80
C CYS A 51 10.02 12.77 7.08
N HIS A 52 9.44 12.35 5.97
CA HIS A 52 8.45 13.12 5.25
C HIS A 52 7.07 12.62 5.64
N VAL A 53 6.22 13.52 6.13
CA VAL A 53 4.88 13.20 6.63
C VAL A 53 3.81 14.01 5.89
N PRO A 54 2.63 13.42 5.64
CA PRO A 54 1.51 14.13 5.03
C PRO A 54 0.71 14.85 6.12
N TYR A 55 0.38 16.14 5.91
CA TYR A 55 -0.47 16.91 6.80
C TYR A 55 -1.14 18.08 6.07
N ASP A 56 -2.45 18.25 6.27
CA ASP A 56 -3.24 19.40 5.78
C ASP A 56 -2.98 19.77 4.31
N GLY A 57 -3.05 18.78 3.42
CA GLY A 57 -2.86 18.98 1.98
C GLY A 57 -1.40 19.04 1.52
N HIS A 58 -0.43 19.05 2.43
CA HIS A 58 1.00 19.24 2.14
C HIS A 58 1.87 18.09 2.64
N GLU A 59 3.06 17.99 2.06
CA GLU A 59 4.14 17.15 2.56
C GLU A 59 5.12 18.00 3.39
N PHE A 60 5.44 17.53 4.59
CA PHE A 60 6.43 18.16 5.46
C PHE A 60 7.64 17.25 5.62
N SER A 61 8.83 17.77 5.30
CA SER A 61 10.09 17.10 5.60
C SER A 61 10.54 17.52 7.00
N LEU A 62 10.60 16.57 7.94
CA LEU A 62 10.83 16.81 9.37
C LEU A 62 12.00 15.98 9.90
N GLU A 63 12.50 16.38 11.06
CA GLU A 63 13.36 15.50 11.86
C GLU A 63 12.56 14.29 12.30
N ILE A 64 13.19 13.12 12.15
CA ILE A 64 12.54 11.87 12.50
C ILE A 64 12.57 11.67 14.02
N SER A 65 11.41 11.32 14.58
CA SER A 65 11.31 10.97 16.00
C SER A 65 11.72 9.53 16.21
N GLU A 66 11.01 8.60 15.56
CA GLU A 66 11.24 7.17 15.72
C GLU A 66 11.12 6.43 14.39
N VAL A 67 11.83 5.31 14.29
CA VAL A 67 11.74 4.34 13.19
C VAL A 67 11.12 3.05 13.66
N LEU A 68 10.41 2.38 12.74
CA LEU A 68 9.82 1.09 13.04
C LEU A 68 10.88 -0.01 12.88
N PHE A 69 11.20 -0.66 14.00
CA PHE A 69 12.14 -1.77 14.04
C PHE A 69 11.48 -3.06 13.56
N ASN A 70 12.14 -3.73 12.63
CA ASN A 70 11.71 -4.99 12.04
C ASN A 70 12.14 -6.18 12.91
N ASN A 71 11.38 -6.41 13.98
CA ASN A 71 11.64 -7.51 14.93
C ASN A 71 11.41 -8.88 14.25
N ASN A 72 12.49 -9.50 13.75
CA ASN A 72 12.52 -10.82 13.12
C ASN A 72 11.57 -10.99 11.91
N ASN A 73 11.40 -9.96 11.07
CA ASN A 73 10.53 -10.02 9.88
C ASN A 73 9.05 -10.33 10.20
N ASN A 74 8.56 -9.95 11.38
CA ASN A 74 7.20 -10.25 11.83
C ASN A 74 6.13 -9.26 11.31
N TYR A 75 6.33 -8.62 10.17
CA TYR A 75 5.35 -7.71 9.58
C TYR A 75 4.93 -8.15 8.18
N ALA A 76 3.67 -7.86 7.85
CA ALA A 76 3.11 -8.08 6.53
C ALA A 76 2.27 -6.88 6.09
N TRP A 77 2.08 -6.77 4.78
CA TRP A 77 1.20 -5.78 4.18
C TRP A 77 -0.08 -6.46 3.73
N VAL A 78 -1.22 -5.95 4.19
CA VAL A 78 -2.54 -6.52 3.91
C VAL A 78 -3.38 -5.50 3.16
N ALA A 79 -3.91 -5.89 2.00
CA ALA A 79 -4.80 -5.04 1.21
C ALA A 79 -6.05 -4.65 2.02
N SER A 80 -6.39 -3.37 1.98
CA SER A 80 -7.55 -2.79 2.65
C SER A 80 -8.06 -1.57 1.89
N SER A 81 -9.17 -0.99 2.36
CA SER A 81 -9.74 0.21 1.77
C SER A 81 -10.68 0.94 2.71
N ASN A 82 -11.01 2.20 2.37
CA ASN A 82 -12.11 2.98 2.94
C ASN A 82 -12.10 3.11 4.47
N GLY A 83 -10.91 3.23 5.07
CA GLY A 83 -10.72 3.32 6.53
C GLY A 83 -10.70 1.98 7.26
N ASN A 84 -10.85 0.85 6.57
CA ASN A 84 -10.82 -0.46 7.21
C ASN A 84 -9.41 -0.76 7.77
N ILE A 85 -9.37 -1.13 9.05
CA ILE A 85 -8.16 -1.47 9.79
C ILE A 85 -8.24 -2.97 10.18
N PRO A 86 -7.40 -3.84 9.58
CA PRO A 86 -7.38 -5.26 9.91
C PRO A 86 -6.87 -5.50 11.34
N PRO A 87 -7.15 -6.69 11.93
CA PRO A 87 -6.55 -7.09 13.20
C PRO A 87 -5.02 -7.03 13.15
N ASN A 88 -4.41 -6.68 14.28
CA ASN A 88 -2.96 -6.52 14.44
C ASN A 88 -2.33 -5.42 13.55
N ALA A 89 -3.11 -4.48 13.03
CA ALA A 89 -2.58 -3.31 12.36
C ALA A 89 -1.67 -2.50 13.29
N VAL A 90 -0.54 -2.05 12.76
CA VAL A 90 0.49 -1.32 13.52
C VAL A 90 0.07 0.13 13.71
N PRO A 91 -0.14 0.60 14.95
CA PRO A 91 -0.33 2.02 15.23
C PRO A 91 0.93 2.79 14.87
N GLY A 92 0.79 3.78 13.98
CA GLY A 92 1.87 4.63 13.49
C GLY A 92 2.01 5.94 14.28
N GLY A 93 0.93 6.38 14.91
CA GLY A 93 0.89 7.61 15.69
C GLY A 93 -0.54 7.96 16.09
N GLN A 94 -0.78 9.23 16.39
CA GLN A 94 -2.05 9.70 16.91
C GLN A 94 -2.23 11.18 16.61
N THR A 95 -3.47 11.59 16.33
CA THR A 95 -3.81 13.00 16.22
C THR A 95 -3.86 13.65 17.61
N SER A 96 -3.76 14.97 17.64
CA SER A 96 -3.92 15.79 18.85
C SER A 96 -5.27 15.61 19.55
N SER A 97 -6.31 15.20 18.81
CA SER A 97 -7.63 14.84 19.36
C SER A 97 -7.70 13.41 19.91
N GLY A 98 -6.63 12.63 19.79
CA GLY A 98 -6.55 11.26 20.28
C GLY A 98 -6.95 10.17 19.28
N GLU A 99 -7.18 10.48 17.99
CA GLU A 99 -7.46 9.44 16.99
C GLU A 99 -6.16 8.72 16.60
N ILE A 100 -6.17 7.38 16.65
CA ILE A 100 -5.01 6.58 16.26
C ILE A 100 -4.85 6.61 14.74
N LEU A 101 -3.63 6.89 14.29
CA LEU A 101 -3.19 6.80 12.91
C LEU A 101 -2.45 5.46 12.71
N TYR A 102 -2.69 4.81 11.58
CA TYR A 102 -2.06 3.53 11.26
C TYR A 102 -1.05 3.67 10.12
N VAL A 103 -0.07 2.75 10.08
CA VAL A 103 0.90 2.70 8.99
C VAL A 103 0.25 2.03 7.78
N GLY A 104 0.20 2.74 6.66
CA GLY A 104 -0.21 2.20 5.37
C GLY A 104 0.78 2.53 4.27
N ARG A 105 0.61 1.87 3.13
CA ARG A 105 1.33 2.21 1.88
C ARG A 105 0.42 2.09 0.67
N ALA A 106 0.77 2.81 -0.38
CA ALA A 106 0.19 2.63 -1.70
C ALA A 106 1.23 2.97 -2.78
N THR A 107 0.93 2.61 -4.03
CA THR A 107 1.76 2.99 -5.17
C THR A 107 1.36 4.39 -5.66
N HIS A 108 2.30 5.33 -5.62
CA HIS A 108 2.16 6.67 -6.20
C HIS A 108 3.25 6.85 -7.27
N ASN A 109 2.85 7.15 -8.51
CA ASN A 109 3.77 7.35 -9.63
C ASN A 109 4.82 6.24 -9.81
N GLY A 110 4.40 4.98 -9.62
CA GLY A 110 5.25 3.79 -9.76
C GLY A 110 6.10 3.45 -8.53
N LEU A 111 6.09 4.28 -7.48
CA LEU A 111 6.82 4.05 -6.24
C LEU A 111 5.89 3.59 -5.12
N VAL A 112 6.33 2.61 -4.34
CA VAL A 112 5.61 2.16 -3.14
C VAL A 112 5.98 3.07 -1.98
N THR A 113 5.04 3.90 -1.52
CA THR A 113 5.31 4.95 -0.53
C THR A 113 4.48 4.71 0.75
N PRO A 114 5.09 4.80 1.94
CA PRO A 114 4.35 4.71 3.20
C PRO A 114 3.74 6.07 3.60
N GLY A 115 2.69 6.03 4.43
CA GLY A 115 2.04 7.21 4.99
C GLY A 115 1.05 6.88 6.11
N LYS A 116 0.16 7.84 6.40
CA LYS A 116 -0.82 7.73 7.50
C LYS A 116 -2.18 7.25 6.97
N ILE A 117 -2.70 6.17 7.53
CA ILE A 117 -4.11 5.83 7.40
C ILE A 117 -4.85 6.59 8.49
N HIS A 118 -5.90 7.30 8.08
CA HIS A 118 -6.77 8.06 8.97
C HIS A 118 -8.16 7.41 8.94
N PRO A 119 -8.50 6.56 9.93
CA PRO A 119 -9.72 5.75 9.90
C PRO A 119 -11.00 6.57 9.70
N SER A 120 -11.14 7.69 10.42
CA SER A 120 -12.32 8.57 10.31
C SER A 120 -12.44 9.26 8.95
N HIS A 121 -11.31 9.59 8.29
CA HIS A 121 -11.29 10.15 6.94
C HIS A 121 -11.43 9.06 5.85
N ARG A 122 -11.37 7.79 6.24
CA ARG A 122 -11.54 6.62 5.36
C ARG A 122 -10.51 6.51 4.24
N CYS A 123 -9.29 6.97 4.48
CA CYS A 123 -8.24 6.97 3.45
C CYS A 123 -6.83 6.83 4.04
N LEU A 124 -5.90 6.47 3.16
CA LEU A 124 -4.46 6.63 3.34
C LEU A 124 -4.04 7.98 2.74
N TYR A 125 -3.20 8.72 3.45
CA TYR A 125 -2.52 9.90 2.93
C TYR A 125 -1.04 9.61 2.73
N LEU A 126 -0.51 10.00 1.57
CA LEU A 126 0.89 9.84 1.18
C LEU A 126 1.59 11.20 1.01
N PRO A 127 2.80 11.37 1.57
CA PRO A 127 3.63 12.55 1.33
C PRO A 127 4.41 12.42 0.03
N PHE A 128 4.08 13.22 -0.98
CA PHE A 128 4.80 13.18 -2.25
C PHE A 128 4.74 14.50 -3.03
N GLY A 129 5.90 14.95 -3.52
CA GLY A 129 6.00 16.10 -4.41
C GLY A 129 5.44 17.37 -3.76
N TRP A 130 5.71 17.57 -2.47
CA TRP A 130 5.24 18.71 -1.66
C TRP A 130 3.75 18.69 -1.32
N LYS A 131 3.04 17.63 -1.69
CA LYS A 131 1.60 17.49 -1.48
C LYS A 131 1.26 16.24 -0.67
N GLU A 132 0.11 16.31 -0.01
CA GLU A 132 -0.58 15.17 0.57
C GLU A 132 -1.54 14.57 -0.47
N HIS A 133 -1.37 13.28 -0.79
CA HIS A 133 -2.23 12.56 -1.74
C HIS A 133 -3.10 11.56 -1.01
N SER A 134 -4.40 11.56 -1.28
CA SER A 134 -5.36 10.65 -0.63
C SER A 134 -5.66 9.41 -1.49
N TYR A 135 -5.78 8.26 -0.83
CA TYR A 135 -6.04 6.96 -1.43
C TYR A 135 -7.11 6.21 -0.65
N SER A 136 -8.17 5.77 -1.34
CA SER A 136 -9.21 4.93 -0.75
C SER A 136 -8.82 3.45 -0.72
N ASN A 137 -7.92 3.00 -1.59
CA ASN A 137 -7.38 1.64 -1.63
C ASN A 137 -5.89 1.67 -1.27
N TYR A 138 -5.47 0.79 -0.36
CA TYR A 138 -4.12 0.80 0.20
C TYR A 138 -3.78 -0.55 0.82
N GLU A 139 -2.55 -0.72 1.27
CA GLU A 139 -2.15 -1.81 2.15
C GLU A 139 -1.90 -1.29 3.57
N VAL A 140 -2.30 -2.06 4.57
CA VAL A 140 -2.06 -1.78 6.00
C VAL A 140 -0.91 -2.64 6.48
N LEU A 141 0.02 -2.05 7.24
CA LEU A 141 1.06 -2.80 7.91
C LEU A 141 0.46 -3.52 9.12
N VAL A 142 0.59 -4.85 9.16
CA VAL A 142 0.12 -5.68 10.27
C VAL A 142 1.27 -6.49 10.86
N LYS A 143 1.18 -6.74 12.16
CA LYS A 143 2.07 -7.69 12.83
C LYS A 143 1.59 -9.11 12.60
N GLN A 144 2.49 -9.97 12.12
CA GLN A 144 2.24 -11.40 12.01
C GLN A 144 2.35 -12.04 13.40
N SER A 145 1.25 -12.64 13.85
CA SER A 145 1.31 -13.66 14.90
C SER A 145 1.78 -14.97 14.26
N HIS A 146 2.73 -15.67 14.87
CA HIS A 146 3.37 -16.91 14.36
C HIS A 146 2.42 -18.07 13.97
N ASN A 147 1.08 -17.91 14.06
CA ASN A 147 0.07 -18.89 13.67
C ASN A 147 -0.82 -18.45 12.50
N CYS A 148 -0.60 -17.29 11.89
CA CYS A 148 -1.42 -16.83 10.76
C CYS A 148 -0.57 -16.78 9.49
N VAL A 149 -0.64 -17.84 8.69
CA VAL A 149 -0.11 -17.82 7.32
C VAL A 149 -0.96 -16.82 6.54
N PRO A 150 -0.41 -15.70 6.04
CA PRO A 150 -1.18 -14.80 5.20
C PRO A 150 -1.65 -15.60 3.97
N PRO A 151 -2.87 -15.37 3.45
CA PRO A 151 -3.21 -15.88 2.14
C PRO A 151 -2.12 -15.44 1.16
N PRO A 152 -1.69 -16.31 0.22
CA PRO A 152 -0.65 -15.96 -0.74
C PRO A 152 -0.99 -14.61 -1.33
N ILE A 153 -0.03 -13.69 -1.31
CA ILE A 153 -0.14 -12.33 -1.84
C ILE A 153 -0.91 -12.46 -3.15
N ALA A 154 -2.12 -11.89 -3.21
CA ALA A 154 -2.86 -11.81 -4.44
C ALA A 154 -2.06 -10.88 -5.35
N VAL A 155 -1.10 -11.44 -6.08
CA VAL A 155 -0.48 -10.78 -7.21
C VAL A 155 -1.65 -10.47 -8.11
N CYS A 156 -2.06 -9.19 -8.16
CA CYS A 156 -3.05 -8.74 -9.12
C CYS A 156 -2.62 -9.32 -10.47
N PRO A 157 -3.44 -10.16 -11.14
CA PRO A 157 -3.08 -10.66 -12.45
C PRO A 157 -2.75 -9.45 -13.32
N PRO A 158 -1.65 -9.48 -14.09
CA PRO A 158 -1.24 -8.34 -14.89
C PRO A 158 -2.42 -7.91 -15.76
N ILE A 159 -2.90 -6.69 -15.56
CA ILE A 159 -3.98 -6.07 -16.34
C ILE A 159 -3.51 -5.83 -17.79
N HIS A 160 -2.22 -5.99 -18.07
CA HIS A 160 -1.70 -6.05 -19.42
C HIS A 160 -1.62 -7.49 -19.90
N PRO A 161 -2.19 -7.82 -21.09
CA PRO A 161 -1.82 -9.05 -21.75
C PRO A 161 -0.29 -9.08 -21.90
N PRO A 162 0.37 -10.25 -21.77
CA PRO A 162 1.78 -10.35 -22.02
C PRO A 162 2.09 -9.73 -23.38
N PHE A 163 2.88 -8.65 -23.38
CA PHE A 163 3.39 -8.05 -24.59
C PHE A 163 4.35 -9.07 -25.19
N PHE A 164 3.82 -9.96 -26.03
CA PHE A 164 4.65 -10.77 -26.90
C PHE A 164 5.32 -9.77 -27.85
N PRO A 165 6.65 -9.59 -27.80
CA PRO A 165 7.31 -8.84 -28.85
C PRO A 165 6.89 -9.50 -30.17
N PRO A 166 6.47 -8.73 -31.19
CA PRO A 166 6.13 -9.32 -32.47
C PRO A 166 7.34 -10.17 -32.89
N LYS A 167 7.09 -11.46 -33.13
CA LYS A 167 8.05 -12.29 -33.86
C LYS A 167 8.16 -11.61 -35.21
N ASN A 168 9.19 -10.79 -35.40
CA ASN A 168 9.54 -10.30 -36.72
C ASN A 168 9.64 -11.55 -37.60
N PRO A 169 8.84 -11.67 -38.67
CA PRO A 169 9.12 -12.71 -39.64
C PRO A 169 10.55 -12.47 -40.13
N PRO A 170 11.35 -13.52 -40.37
CA PRO A 170 12.65 -13.33 -40.98
C PRO A 170 12.42 -12.57 -42.29
N CYS A 171 12.98 -11.36 -42.37
CA CYS A 171 13.07 -10.61 -43.60
C CYS A 171 13.85 -11.49 -44.56
N ASN A 172 13.16 -12.19 -45.45
CA ASN A 172 13.81 -13.10 -46.39
C ASN A 172 14.31 -12.27 -47.57
N CYS A 173 15.30 -11.41 -47.34
CA CYS A 173 16.07 -10.78 -48.41
C CYS A 173 17.08 -11.79 -48.96
N HIS A 174 16.58 -12.80 -49.69
CA HIS A 174 17.43 -13.61 -50.54
C HIS A 174 17.79 -12.82 -51.80
N ASN A 175 19.10 -12.69 -52.01
CA ASN A 175 19.81 -12.22 -53.19
C ASN A 175 19.07 -12.42 -54.53
N ARG A 176 18.90 -11.33 -55.29
CA ARG A 176 19.17 -11.29 -56.75
C ARG A 176 19.48 -9.85 -57.21
N PRO A 177 20.22 -9.70 -58.32
CA PRO A 177 21.07 -8.54 -58.56
C PRO A 177 20.34 -7.38 -59.24
N HIS A 178 20.93 -6.19 -59.05
CA HIS A 178 20.81 -4.94 -59.80
C HIS A 178 19.66 -4.81 -60.82
N HIS A 179 18.72 -3.90 -60.55
CA HIS A 179 18.43 -2.70 -61.37
C HIS A 179 17.16 -2.00 -60.84
N GLY A 180 17.26 -0.71 -60.48
CA GLY A 180 16.12 0.24 -60.49
C GLY A 180 15.24 0.36 -59.24
N ASN A 181 15.49 1.42 -58.46
CA ASN A 181 14.54 2.29 -57.72
C ASN A 181 13.49 1.67 -56.75
N PRO A 182 13.56 1.91 -55.42
CA PRO A 182 12.56 1.41 -54.48
C PRO A 182 11.44 2.44 -54.22
N LEU A 183 10.18 2.05 -54.46
CA LEU A 183 9.01 2.66 -53.82
C LEU A 183 8.33 1.61 -52.94
N CYS A 184 8.82 1.49 -51.70
CA CYS A 184 8.16 0.71 -50.65
C CYS A 184 6.91 1.49 -50.16
N HIS A 185 5.73 1.04 -50.56
CA HIS A 185 4.46 1.59 -50.09
C HIS A 185 4.06 0.93 -48.76
N CYS A 186 4.34 1.57 -47.64
CA CYS A 186 3.70 1.24 -46.36
C CYS A 186 2.32 1.93 -46.30
N ARG A 187 1.23 1.15 -46.32
CA ARG A 187 -0.12 1.69 -46.04
C ARG A 187 -0.33 1.87 -44.52
N PRO A 188 -0.96 2.97 -44.06
CA PRO A 188 -1.34 3.11 -42.67
C PRO A 188 -2.53 2.20 -42.32
N VAL A 189 -2.42 1.47 -41.21
CA VAL A 189 -3.52 0.68 -40.63
C VAL A 189 -4.40 1.63 -39.81
N SER A 190 -5.69 1.68 -40.12
CA SER A 190 -6.71 2.49 -39.42
C SER A 190 -6.93 2.03 -37.97
N PRO A 191 -7.28 2.93 -37.03
CA PRO A 191 -7.60 2.54 -35.65
C PRO A 191 -8.95 1.82 -35.59
N SER A 192 -8.98 0.67 -34.90
CA SER A 192 -10.20 -0.10 -34.59
C SER A 192 -10.90 0.45 -33.33
N PRO A 193 -12.23 0.23 -33.16
CA PRO A 193 -13.04 0.95 -32.17
C PRO A 193 -12.77 0.52 -30.73
N ILE A 194 -12.89 1.48 -29.81
CA ILE A 194 -12.76 1.32 -28.36
C ILE A 194 -13.83 0.36 -27.85
N ALA A 195 -13.42 -0.79 -27.30
CA ALA A 195 -14.32 -1.70 -26.60
C ALA A 195 -14.69 -1.11 -25.24
N VAL A 196 -15.97 -0.86 -25.01
CA VAL A 196 -16.53 -0.47 -23.70
C VAL A 196 -16.66 -1.73 -22.84
N CYS A 197 -16.04 -1.74 -21.66
CA CYS A 197 -16.15 -2.86 -20.72
C CYS A 197 -17.60 -3.05 -20.22
N PRO A 198 -18.07 -4.29 -20.01
CA PRO A 198 -19.32 -4.54 -19.30
C PRO A 198 -19.17 -4.19 -17.80
N PRO A 199 -20.27 -3.85 -17.10
CA PRO A 199 -20.23 -3.52 -15.68
C PRO A 199 -19.84 -4.74 -14.82
N PRO A 200 -19.24 -4.53 -13.64
CA PRO A 200 -18.76 -5.61 -12.79
C PRO A 200 -19.91 -6.49 -12.28
N ILE A 201 -19.75 -7.80 -12.39
CA ILE A 201 -20.63 -8.81 -11.79
C ILE A 201 -20.50 -8.70 -10.27
N GLN A 202 -21.60 -8.42 -9.57
CA GLN A 202 -21.65 -8.44 -8.12
C GLN A 202 -21.40 -9.87 -7.62
N LEU A 203 -20.30 -10.08 -6.89
CA LEU A 203 -20.06 -11.32 -6.15
C LEU A 203 -20.98 -11.37 -4.91
N PRO A 204 -21.43 -12.57 -4.48
CA PRO A 204 -22.30 -12.69 -3.33
C PRO A 204 -21.58 -12.24 -2.06
N VAL A 205 -22.22 -11.31 -1.34
CA VAL A 205 -21.79 -10.82 -0.01
C VAL A 205 -21.84 -11.99 0.98
N CYS A 206 -20.75 -12.26 1.68
CA CYS A 206 -20.74 -13.22 2.79
C CYS A 206 -21.79 -12.82 3.84
N PRO A 207 -22.67 -13.72 4.29
CA PRO A 207 -23.66 -13.38 5.31
C PRO A 207 -22.96 -13.04 6.65
N PRO A 208 -23.47 -12.05 7.40
CA PRO A 208 -22.88 -11.68 8.68
C PRO A 208 -23.01 -12.83 9.69
N PHE A 209 -21.93 -13.05 10.44
CA PHE A 209 -21.85 -14.00 11.55
C PHE A 209 -22.88 -13.62 12.62
N ARG A 210 -23.90 -14.45 12.87
CA ARG A 210 -24.84 -14.26 13.99
C ARG A 210 -24.23 -14.86 15.26
N PRO A 211 -24.05 -14.10 16.35
CA PRO A 211 -23.74 -14.67 17.65
C PRO A 211 -24.98 -15.38 18.22
N ASN A 212 -24.81 -16.60 18.75
CA ASN A 212 -25.86 -17.32 19.46
C ASN A 212 -26.20 -16.59 20.78
N HIS A 213 -27.45 -16.12 20.92
CA HIS A 213 -27.99 -15.69 22.20
C HIS A 213 -28.34 -16.93 23.05
N HIS A 214 -27.52 -17.21 24.07
CA HIS A 214 -27.94 -18.08 25.18
C HIS A 214 -28.97 -17.33 26.04
N HIS A 215 -30.23 -17.79 26.00
CA HIS A 215 -31.25 -17.40 26.97
C HIS A 215 -30.98 -18.08 28.31
N GLY A 216 -30.51 -17.31 29.30
CA GLY A 216 -30.56 -17.68 30.70
C GLY A 216 -31.82 -17.09 31.35
N HIS A 217 -32.80 -17.93 31.70
CA HIS A 217 -33.91 -17.55 32.57
C HIS A 217 -33.84 -18.40 33.84
N HIS A 218 -33.29 -17.81 34.90
CA HIS A 218 -33.49 -18.24 36.29
C HIS A 218 -34.49 -17.29 36.94
N GLY A 219 -35.52 -17.80 37.62
CA GLY A 219 -36.33 -16.98 38.51
C GLY A 219 -37.67 -17.57 38.93
N HIS A 220 -37.73 -17.98 40.20
CA HIS A 220 -38.90 -18.13 41.07
C HIS A 220 -39.79 -19.37 40.97
N LYS A 221 -39.65 -20.26 41.97
CA LYS A 221 -40.77 -20.60 42.86
C LYS A 221 -40.28 -20.69 44.31
N HIS A 222 -40.70 -19.72 45.14
CA HIS A 222 -40.77 -19.86 46.59
C HIS A 222 -42.02 -20.68 46.94
N ARG A 223 -41.85 -21.70 47.79
CA ARG A 223 -42.91 -22.29 48.61
C ARG A 223 -42.33 -22.53 50.00
N LYS A 224 -42.86 -21.84 51.00
CA LYS A 224 -42.95 -22.28 52.41
C LYS A 224 -44.17 -21.62 53.04
N CYS A 225 -45.18 -22.42 53.35
CA CYS A 225 -45.60 -22.60 54.74
C CYS A 225 -44.84 -23.84 55.23
#